data_AF-A0A965ABX8-F1
#
_entry.id   AF-A0A965ABX8-F1
#
_cell.length_a   1.000
_cell.length_b   1.000
_cell.length_c   1.000
_cell.angle_alpha   90.00
_cell.angle_beta   90.00
_cell.angle_gamma   90.00
#
_symmetry.space_group_name_H-M   'P 1'
#
loop_
_entity.id
_entity.type
_entity.pdbx_description
1 polymer ?
#
loop_
_entity_poly.entity_id
_entity_poly.type
_entity_poly.pdbx_seq_one_letter_code
_entity_poly.pdbx_strand_id
1 'polypeptide(L)' 'MFTVYALHSPAHDKLYIGFTSDIEKRLASHNALATKGYT' A
#
# COMPACT_ATOMS: atom_id res chain seq x y z
N MET A 1 -12.61 -6.97 10.30
CA MET A 1 -13.07 -5.70 9.70
C MET A 1 -12.26 -5.47 8.43
N PHE A 2 -12.86 -4.98 7.35
CA PHE A 2 -12.13 -4.62 6.13
C PHE A 2 -12.07 -3.10 6.01
N THR A 3 -10.90 -2.57 5.69
CA THR A 3 -10.62 -1.14 5.56
C THR A 3 -10.23 -0.83 4.13
N VAL A 4 -10.88 0.17 3.53
CA VAL A 4 -10.48 0.75 2.25
C VAL A 4 -9.51 1.90 2.53
N TYR A 5 -8.42 1.98 1.80
CA TYR A 5 -7.35 2.95 2.03
C TYR A 5 -6.80 3.53 0.72
N ALA A 6 -6.17 4.70 0.82
CA ALA A 6 -5.43 5.35 -0.27
C ALA A 6 -4.03 5.73 0.21
N LEU A 7 -3.00 5.22 -0.46
CA LEU A 7 -1.59 5.58 -0.22
C LEU A 7 -1.13 6.51 -1.33
N HIS A 8 -0.52 7.64 -0.97
CA HIS A 8 0.16 8.53 -1.92
C HIS A 8 1.66 8.24 -1.87
N SER A 9 2.27 8.10 -3.04
CA SER A 9 3.73 8.04 -3.21
C SER A 9 4.24 9.41 -3.64
N PRO A 10 4.84 10.22 -2.74
CA PRO A 10 5.31 11.55 -3.09
C PRO A 10 6.41 11.52 -4.17
N ALA A 11 7.23 10.46 -4.20
CA ALA A 11 8.33 10.31 -5.14
C ALA A 11 7.86 10.08 -6.59
N HIS A 12 6.68 9.51 -6.78
CA HIS A 12 6.14 9.19 -8.11
C HIS A 12 4.85 9.93 -8.43
N ASP A 13 4.40 10.80 -7.51
CA ASP A 13 3.11 11.48 -7.50
C ASP A 13 1.94 10.56 -7.91
N LYS A 14 1.88 9.38 -7.28
CA LYS A 14 0.90 8.33 -7.59
C LYS A 14 0.07 7.98 -6.39
N LEU A 15 -1.21 7.67 -6.64
CA LEU A 15 -2.14 7.13 -5.67
C LEU A 15 -2.32 5.63 -5.88
N TYR A 16 -2.24 4.88 -4.79
CA TYR A 16 -2.60 3.47 -4.72
C TYR A 16 -3.84 3.33 -3.84
N ILE A 17 -4.91 2.78 -4.39
CA ILE A 17 -6.17 2.56 -3.66
C ILE A 17 -6.37 1.05 -3.53
N GLY A 18 -6.63 0.60 -2.31
CA GLY A 18 -6.84 -0.82 -2.03
C GLY A 18 -7.71 -1.05 -0.81
N PHE A 19 -7.94 -2.32 -0.52
CA PHE A 19 -8.60 -2.73 0.72
C PHE A 19 -7.82 -3.86 1.39
N THR A 20 -7.93 -3.95 2.71
CA THR A 20 -7.28 -4.99 3.51
C THR A 20 -8.03 -5.17 4.83
N SER A 21 -7.93 -6.36 5.42
CA SER A 21 -8.32 -6.60 6.81
C SER A 21 -7.21 -6.31 7.81
N ASP A 22 -5.98 -6.06 7.34
CA ASP A 22 -4.77 -5.82 8.13
C ASP A 22 -3.93 -4.72 7.47
N ILE A 23 -3.94 -3.51 8.06
CA ILE A 23 -3.31 -2.31 7.49
C ILE A 23 -1.80 -2.28 7.72
N GLU A 24 -1.32 -2.82 8.84
CA GLU A 24 0.09 -2.81 9.21
C GLU A 24 0.89 -3.70 8.27
N LYS A 25 0.42 -4.93 8.03
CA LYS A 25 1.04 -5.83 7.04
C LYS A 25 1.04 -5.24 5.64
N ARG A 26 -0.03 -4.53 5.26
CA ARG A 26 -0.14 -3.91 3.94
C ARG A 26 0.86 -2.77 3.75
N LEU A 27 1.05 -1.94 4.78
CA LEU A 27 2.04 -0.86 4.74
C LEU A 27 3.47 -1.40 4.67
N ALA A 28 3.78 -2.45 5.43
CA ALA A 28 5.08 -3.14 5.36
C ALA A 28 5.33 -3.75 3.96
N SER A 29 4.29 -4.32 3.33
CA SER A 29 4.38 -4.84 1.96
C SER A 29 4.77 -3.75 0.96
N HIS A 30 4.10 -2.60 1.01
CA HIS A 30 4.36 -1.50 0.08
C HIS A 30 5.72 -0.82 0.28
N ASN A 31 6.21 -0.73 1.53
CA ASN A 31 7.40 0.08 1.83
C ASN A 31 8.68 -0.74 1.97
N ALA A 32 8.61 -2.00 2.43
CA ALA A 32 9.79 -2.78 2.80
C ALA A 32 9.95 -4.09 2.00
N LEU A 33 8.85 -4.68 1.52
CA LEU A 33 8.86 -6.01 0.91
C LEU A 33 8.60 -6.01 -0.60
N ALA A 34 8.23 -4.87 -1.19
CA ALA A 34 8.03 -4.72 -2.63
C ALA A 34 9.39 -4.80 -3.38
N THR A 35 9.85 -6.02 -3.64
CA THR A 35 11.14 -6.27 -4.31
C THR A 35 11.05 -6.26 -5.83
N LYS A 36 9.87 -6.52 -6.41
CA LYS A 36 9.58 -6.40 -7.86
C LYS A 36 8.08 -6.18 -8.10
N GLY A 37 7.66 -4.95 -8.38
CA GLY A 37 6.30 -4.62 -8.83
C GLY A 37 5.48 -3.77 -7.85
N TYR A 38 4.45 -3.09 -8.38
CA TYR A 38 3.59 -2.12 -7.69
C TYR A 38 2.40 -2.77 -6.94
N THR A 39 2.55 -3.99 -6.43
CA THR A 39 1.48 -4.75 -5.76
C THR A 39 1.90 -5.24 -4.40
#